data_AF-A0A4Y7LJH4-F1
#
_entry.id   AF-A0A4Y7LJH4-F1
#
_cell.length_a   1.000
_cell.length_b   1.000
_cell.length_c   1.000
_cell.angle_alpha   90.00
_cell.angle_beta   90.00
_cell.angle_gamma   90.00
#
_symmetry.space_group_name_H-M   'P 1'
#
loop_
_entity.id
_entity.type
_entity.pdbx_description
1 polymer ?
#
loop_
_entity_poly.entity_id
_entity_poly.type
_entity_poly.pdbx_seq_one_letter_code
_entity_poly.pdbx_strand_id
1 'polypeptide(L)'
;MGRVYVINLEGKIYNCKHCQTHLALVKDIVSRNFTCRHGKAYLFDKVVNVNVGVKEDRMMITGLHTVVDLFCVGCGAIVGWKYEFAHEKAQKYKVGKFILERYRVSGPDENNSRLNLEVAQANVSDDGDDD
;
A
#
# COMPACT_ATOMS: atom_id res chain seq x y z
N MET A 1 -5.36 -5.20 30.24
CA MET A 1 -5.06 -4.96 28.81
C MET A 1 -5.72 -3.64 28.41
N GLY A 2 -4.96 -2.71 27.81
CA GLY A 2 -5.45 -1.37 27.46
C GLY A 2 -6.38 -1.39 26.25
N ARG A 3 -7.26 -0.39 26.13
CA ARG A 3 -8.11 -0.21 24.95
C ARG A 3 -7.27 0.35 23.80
N VAL A 4 -7.29 -0.31 22.65
CA VAL A 4 -6.70 0.23 21.41
C VAL A 4 -7.63 1.30 20.87
N TYR A 5 -7.13 2.53 20.72
CA TYR A 5 -7.89 3.62 20.14
C TYR A 5 -7.84 3.52 18.61
N VAL A 6 -8.99 3.34 17.97
CA VAL A 6 -9.13 3.23 16.51
C VAL A 6 -9.99 4.38 16.01
N ILE A 7 -9.50 5.09 15.00
CA ILE A 7 -10.21 6.16 14.31
C ILE A 7 -11.13 5.55 13.25
N ASN A 8 -12.43 5.83 13.34
CA ASN A 8 -13.38 5.47 12.29
C ASN A 8 -13.44 6.58 11.24
N LEU A 9 -13.10 6.23 10.01
CA LEU A 9 -13.20 7.11 8.84
C LEU A 9 -14.58 7.00 8.18
N GLU A 10 -15.02 8.06 7.51
CA GLU A 10 -16.27 8.11 6.74
C GLU A 10 -16.00 8.32 5.24
N GLY A 11 -16.77 7.63 4.38
CA GLY A 11 -16.70 7.74 2.93
C GLY A 11 -15.99 6.56 2.24
N LYS A 12 -15.30 6.83 1.13
CA LYS A 12 -14.56 5.82 0.35
C LYS A 12 -13.20 5.53 1.00
N ILE A 13 -13.07 4.37 1.64
CA ILE A 13 -11.97 4.04 2.56
C ILE A 13 -11.13 2.89 2.03
N TYR A 14 -9.83 2.93 2.32
CA TYR A 14 -8.94 1.77 2.26
C TYR A 14 -8.78 1.17 3.64
N ASN A 15 -8.91 -0.15 3.72
CA ASN A 15 -8.88 -0.93 4.94
C ASN A 15 -7.65 -1.85 4.95
N CYS A 16 -7.18 -2.22 6.12
CA CYS A 16 -6.24 -3.32 6.27
C CYS A 16 -6.89 -4.60 5.74
N LYS A 17 -6.27 -5.27 4.77
CA LYS A 17 -6.85 -6.47 4.16
C LYS A 17 -7.06 -7.61 5.15
N HIS A 18 -6.26 -7.67 6.22
CA HIS A 18 -6.30 -8.74 7.21
C HIS A 18 -7.40 -8.58 8.27
N CYS A 19 -7.61 -7.36 8.79
CA CYS A 19 -8.53 -7.11 9.91
C CYS A 19 -9.58 -6.02 9.65
N GLN A 20 -9.64 -5.50 8.43
CA GLN A 20 -10.57 -4.47 7.98
C GLN A 20 -10.47 -3.11 8.71
N THR A 21 -9.45 -2.91 9.55
CA THR A 21 -9.20 -1.60 10.19
C THR A 21 -9.00 -0.50 9.15
N HIS A 22 -9.65 0.65 9.34
CA HIS A 22 -9.61 1.78 8.40
C HIS A 22 -8.19 2.36 8.36
N LEU A 23 -7.62 2.59 7.18
CA LEU A 23 -6.25 3.10 7.03
C LEU A 23 -6.19 4.47 6.35
N ALA A 24 -6.96 4.69 5.29
CA ALA A 24 -6.89 5.94 4.53
C ALA A 24 -8.18 6.21 3.75
N LEU A 25 -8.39 7.46 3.31
CA LEU A 25 -9.49 7.80 2.40
C LEU A 25 -8.98 7.90 0.96
N VAL A 26 -9.86 7.61 -0.01
CA VAL A 26 -9.55 7.80 -1.45
C VAL A 26 -9.13 9.24 -1.75
N LYS A 27 -9.73 10.23 -1.08
CA LYS A 27 -9.39 11.65 -1.27
C LYS A 27 -7.96 12.01 -0.87
N ASP A 28 -7.35 11.19 -0.01
CA ASP A 28 -5.98 11.41 0.48
C ASP A 28 -4.95 10.76 -0.45
N ILE A 29 -5.36 10.11 -1.55
CA ILE A 29 -4.43 9.59 -2.56
C ILE A 29 -3.79 10.76 -3.30
N VAL A 30 -2.46 10.80 -3.25
CA VAL A 30 -1.62 11.69 -4.04
C VAL A 30 -1.27 11.07 -5.39
N SER A 31 -0.98 9.76 -5.42
CA SER A 31 -0.72 9.06 -6.68
C SER A 31 -1.04 7.58 -6.60
N ARG A 32 -1.61 7.07 -7.69
CA ARG A 32 -1.93 5.65 -7.87
C ARG A 32 -0.84 4.87 -8.58
N ASN A 33 0.13 5.55 -9.17
CA ASN A 33 1.11 4.96 -10.07
C ASN A 33 2.46 4.69 -9.40
N PHE A 34 2.43 4.35 -8.11
CA PHE A 34 3.63 3.96 -7.37
C PHE A 34 3.88 2.45 -7.48
N THR A 35 5.16 2.09 -7.50
CA THR A 35 5.62 0.69 -7.51
C THR A 35 6.64 0.50 -6.39
N CYS A 36 6.56 -0.64 -5.73
CA CYS A 36 7.40 -1.08 -4.63
C CYS A 36 8.00 -2.45 -4.98
N ARG A 37 8.84 -2.98 -4.08
CA ARG A 37 9.47 -4.31 -4.28
C ARG A 37 8.44 -5.42 -4.53
N HIS A 38 7.27 -5.33 -3.90
CA HIS A 38 6.22 -6.35 -4.00
C HIS A 38 5.08 -5.96 -4.98
N GLY A 39 5.32 -5.02 -5.89
CA GLY A 39 4.35 -4.64 -6.93
C GLY A 39 3.75 -3.25 -6.74
N LYS A 40 2.48 -3.07 -7.08
CA LYS A 40 1.83 -1.75 -7.07
C LYS A 40 1.54 -1.24 -5.67
N ALA A 41 1.62 0.07 -5.50
CA ALA A 41 1.27 0.76 -4.27
C ALA A 41 0.59 2.10 -4.55
N TYR A 42 0.00 2.66 -3.50
CA TYR A 42 -0.60 4.00 -3.50
C TYR A 42 0.26 4.93 -2.64
N LEU A 43 0.45 6.15 -3.11
CA LEU A 43 0.99 7.25 -2.31
C LEU A 43 -0.16 8.05 -1.72
N PHE A 44 -0.19 8.19 -0.40
CA PHE A 44 -1.18 8.92 0.37
C PHE A 44 -0.57 10.11 1.09
N ASP A 45 -1.37 11.17 1.26
CA ASP A 45 -1.03 12.30 2.11
C ASP A 45 -1.28 12.00 3.59
N LYS A 46 -2.31 11.21 3.89
CA LYS A 46 -2.72 10.85 5.24
C LYS A 46 -3.06 9.37 5.37
N VAL A 47 -2.56 8.75 6.44
CA VAL A 47 -2.89 7.39 6.89
C VAL A 47 -3.13 7.42 8.39
N VAL A 48 -4.12 6.67 8.88
CA VAL A 48 -4.50 6.54 10.29
C VAL A 48 -4.44 5.09 10.72
N ASN A 49 -4.55 4.85 12.04
CA ASN A 49 -4.58 3.50 12.62
C ASN A 49 -3.36 2.65 12.24
N VAL A 50 -2.20 3.29 12.22
CA VAL A 50 -0.89 2.66 12.01
C VAL A 50 0.08 3.07 13.11
N ASN A 51 0.92 2.13 13.52
CA ASN A 51 2.14 2.38 14.29
C ASN A 51 3.32 2.52 13.32
N VAL A 52 4.27 3.37 13.66
CA VAL A 52 5.50 3.56 12.89
C VAL A 52 6.62 2.70 13.47
N GLY A 53 7.38 2.07 12.58
CA GLY A 53 8.58 1.31 12.93
C GLY A 53 9.80 2.19 13.18
N VAL A 54 10.96 1.53 13.19
CA VAL A 54 12.26 2.19 13.32
C VAL A 54 12.61 2.89 11.99
N LYS A 55 13.37 3.97 12.08
CA LYS A 55 13.91 4.65 10.90
C LYS A 55 14.98 3.79 10.24
N GLU A 56 14.86 3.60 8.94
CA GLU A 56 15.80 2.83 8.13
C GLU A 56 16.15 3.59 6.86
N ASP A 57 17.42 3.60 6.50
CA ASP A 57 17.87 4.12 5.21
C ASP A 57 17.74 3.03 4.13
N ARG A 58 17.04 3.36 3.05
CA ARG A 58 16.71 2.45 1.95
C ARG A 58 17.10 3.08 0.62
N MET A 59 17.99 2.40 -0.11
CA MET A 59 18.34 2.79 -1.47
C MET A 59 17.22 2.38 -2.43
N MET A 60 16.70 3.34 -3.19
CA MET A 60 15.64 3.12 -4.19
C MET A 60 16.11 3.60 -5.56
N ILE A 61 15.33 3.32 -6.61
CA ILE A 61 15.63 3.78 -7.98
C ILE A 61 15.81 5.31 -8.02
N THR A 62 15.06 6.04 -7.19
CA THR A 62 15.13 7.51 -7.10
C THR A 62 16.12 8.01 -6.04
N GLY A 63 17.09 7.19 -5.63
CA GLY A 63 18.12 7.55 -4.64
C GLY A 63 17.83 7.12 -3.20
N LEU A 64 18.66 7.63 -2.28
CA LEU A 64 18.65 7.27 -0.86
C LEU A 64 17.52 7.99 -0.09
N HIS A 65 16.74 7.23 0.66
CA HIS A 65 15.63 7.71 1.49
C HIS A 65 15.71 7.12 2.88
N THR A 66 15.34 7.89 3.90
CA THR A 66 15.03 7.36 5.23
C THR A 66 13.53 7.09 5.30
N VAL A 67 13.13 5.89 5.69
CA VAL A 67 11.74 5.44 5.77
C VAL A 67 11.42 4.81 7.12
N VAL A 68 10.14 4.70 7.44
CA VAL A 68 9.63 3.92 8.57
C VAL A 68 8.52 2.99 8.07
N ASP A 69 8.58 1.72 8.46
CA ASP A 69 7.50 0.78 8.15
C ASP A 69 6.23 1.11 8.94
N LEU A 70 5.06 0.76 8.38
CA LEU A 70 3.74 1.02 8.96
C LEU A 70 3.06 -0.30 9.33
N PHE A 71 2.66 -0.41 10.58
CA PHE A 71 2.00 -1.58 11.15
C PHE A 71 0.56 -1.25 11.51
N CYS A 72 -0.40 -2.04 11.07
CA CYS A 72 -1.80 -1.83 11.42
C CYS A 72 -2.02 -1.95 12.94
N VAL A 73 -2.67 -0.98 13.57
CA VAL A 73 -2.94 -1.03 15.03
C VAL A 73 -3.87 -2.17 15.44
N GLY A 74 -4.71 -2.66 14.52
CA GLY A 74 -5.68 -3.71 14.81
C GLY A 74 -5.11 -5.13 14.83
N CYS A 75 -4.12 -5.43 13.97
CA CYS A 75 -3.57 -6.78 13.83
C CYS A 75 -2.03 -6.87 13.81
N GLY A 76 -1.34 -5.72 13.84
CA GLY A 76 0.13 -5.67 13.77
C GLY A 76 0.72 -5.98 12.40
N ALA A 77 -0.08 -6.32 11.38
CA ALA A 77 0.44 -6.61 10.05
C ALA A 77 1.10 -5.36 9.41
N ILE A 78 2.19 -5.58 8.67
CA ILE A 78 2.80 -4.53 7.84
C ILE A 78 1.84 -4.19 6.70
N VAL A 79 1.51 -2.92 6.56
CA VAL A 79 0.61 -2.40 5.51
C VAL A 79 1.30 -1.47 4.53
N GLY A 80 2.52 -1.01 4.85
CA GLY A 80 3.24 -0.07 4.02
C GLY A 80 4.40 0.59 4.76
N TRP A 81 4.77 1.80 4.35
CA TRP A 81 5.88 2.57 4.91
C TRP A 81 5.72 4.07 4.61
N LYS A 82 6.41 4.94 5.34
CA LYS A 82 6.35 6.40 5.19
C LYS A 82 7.75 6.95 4.91
N TYR A 83 7.84 7.97 4.06
CA TYR A 83 9.09 8.70 3.84
C TYR A 83 9.32 9.69 4.99
N GLU A 84 10.43 9.53 5.71
CA GLU A 84 10.89 10.47 6.73
C GLU A 84 11.89 11.47 6.15
N PHE A 85 12.72 11.04 5.20
CA PHE A 85 13.70 11.89 4.56
C PHE A 85 14.03 11.41 3.14
N ALA A 86 14.43 12.35 2.29
CA ALA A 86 14.96 12.07 0.96
C ALA A 86 16.22 12.92 0.75
N HIS A 87 17.33 12.33 0.29
CA HIS A 87 18.58 13.07 0.07
C HIS A 87 18.50 13.99 -1.15
N GLU A 88 17.86 13.51 -2.21
CA GLU A 88 17.70 14.25 -3.46
C GLU A 88 16.61 15.31 -3.35
N LYS A 89 16.91 16.55 -3.78
CA LYS A 89 15.94 17.66 -3.78
C LYS A 89 14.68 17.33 -4.59
N ALA A 90 14.84 16.66 -5.73
CA ALA A 90 13.74 16.25 -6.61
C ALA A 90 12.75 15.27 -5.93
N GLN A 91 13.17 14.59 -4.86
CA GLN A 91 12.34 13.61 -4.15
C GLN A 91 11.70 14.16 -2.88
N LYS A 92 11.97 15.42 -2.52
CA LYS A 92 11.46 16.03 -1.27
C LYS A 92 9.94 16.06 -1.17
N TYR A 93 9.23 16.06 -2.30
CA TYR A 93 7.75 16.01 -2.32
C TYR A 93 7.18 14.74 -1.68
N LYS A 94 7.98 13.66 -1.57
CA LYS A 94 7.58 12.40 -0.95
C LYS A 94 7.65 12.45 0.57
N VAL A 95 8.45 13.34 1.15
CA VAL A 95 8.67 13.41 2.61
C VAL A 95 7.35 13.70 3.32
N GLY A 96 7.07 12.94 4.38
CA GLY A 96 5.81 12.99 5.11
C GLY A 96 4.68 12.18 4.50
N LYS A 97 4.82 11.70 3.26
CA LYS A 97 3.80 10.91 2.55
C LYS A 97 3.95 9.42 2.88
N PHE A 98 2.84 8.71 2.68
CA PHE A 98 2.71 7.30 3.04
C PHE A 98 2.55 6.44 1.80
N ILE A 99 3.20 5.29 1.79
CA ILE A 99 3.01 4.24 0.81
C ILE A 99 2.20 3.13 1.47
N LEU A 100 1.07 2.77 0.87
CA LEU A 100 0.35 1.54 1.21
C LEU A 100 0.41 0.58 0.04
N GLU A 101 0.85 -0.64 0.29
CA GLU A 101 1.00 -1.67 -0.74
C GLU A 101 -0.38 -2.25 -1.10
N ARG A 102 -0.70 -2.33 -2.38
CA ARG A 102 -2.06 -2.70 -2.82
C ARG A 102 -2.48 -4.10 -2.35
N TYR A 103 -1.54 -5.03 -2.25
CA TYR A 103 -1.84 -6.39 -1.80
C TYR A 103 -2.11 -6.48 -0.28
N ARG A 104 -1.77 -5.44 0.50
CA ARG A 104 -1.98 -5.37 1.95
C ARG A 104 -3.24 -4.61 2.36
N VAL A 105 -3.88 -3.91 1.43
CA VAL A 105 -5.07 -3.11 1.67
C VAL A 105 -6.23 -3.58 0.80
N SER A 106 -7.45 -3.47 1.31
CA SER A 106 -8.68 -3.59 0.52
C SER A 106 -9.32 -2.23 0.37
N GLY A 107 -9.96 -1.95 -0.77
CA GLY A 107 -10.54 -0.63 -1.00
C GLY A 107 -11.42 -0.55 -2.26
N PRO A 108 -12.09 0.58 -2.46
CA PRO A 108 -13.12 0.77 -3.49
C PRO A 108 -12.57 0.67 -4.93
N ASP A 109 -11.25 0.68 -5.11
CA ASP A 109 -10.59 0.64 -6.42
C ASP A 109 -10.01 -0.76 -6.76
N GLU A 110 -10.28 -1.80 -5.96
CA GLU A 110 -9.79 -3.18 -6.17
C GLU A 110 -10.45 -3.94 -7.33
N ASN A 111 -11.40 -3.34 -8.04
CA ASN A 111 -12.15 -4.02 -9.10
C ASN A 111 -11.33 -4.41 -10.34
N ASN A 112 -10.06 -3.98 -10.43
CA ASN A 112 -9.21 -4.22 -11.60
C ASN A 112 -8.14 -5.32 -11.42
N SER A 113 -7.95 -5.84 -10.20
CA SER A 113 -6.94 -6.90 -9.96
C SER A 113 -7.49 -8.33 -10.04
N ARG A 114 -8.79 -8.56 -9.86
CA ARG A 114 -9.39 -9.91 -10.03
C ARG A 114 -9.44 -10.33 -11.51
N LEU A 115 -9.69 -9.37 -12.41
CA LEU A 115 -9.73 -9.61 -13.85
C LEU A 115 -8.37 -10.07 -14.43
N ASN A 116 -7.25 -9.78 -13.76
CA ASN A 116 -5.92 -10.19 -14.23
C ASN A 116 -5.51 -11.60 -13.77
N LEU A 117 -6.20 -12.20 -12.80
CA LEU A 117 -5.94 -13.57 -12.36
C LEU A 117 -6.76 -14.60 -13.17
N GLU A 118 -7.98 -14.23 -13.58
CA GLU A 118 -8.86 -15.10 -14.39
C GLU A 118 -8.36 -15.25 -15.83
N VAL A 119 -7.75 -14.21 -16.42
CA VAL A 119 -7.20 -14.27 -17.79
C VAL A 119 -5.96 -15.18 -17.88
N ALA A 120 -5.20 -15.35 -16.79
CA ALA A 120 -4.04 -16.25 -16.78
C ALA A 120 -4.41 -17.74 -16.74
N GLN A 121 -5.64 -18.08 -16.35
CA GLN A 121 -6.12 -19.47 -16.28
C GLN A 121 -6.86 -19.92 -17.54
N ALA A 122 -7.25 -19.00 -18.43
CA ALA A 122 -8.01 -19.29 -19.64
C ALA A 122 -7.16 -19.56 -20.90
N ASN A 123 -5.82 -19.45 -20.82
CA ASN A 123 -4.92 -19.63 -21.97
C ASN A 123 -4.25 -21.02 -22.03
N VAL A 124 -4.75 -22.03 -21.30
CA VAL A 124 -4.25 -23.42 -21.35
C VAL A 124 -5.38 -24.33 -21.78
N SER A 125 -5.77 -24.24 -23.05
CA SER A 125 -6.51 -25.27 -23.77
C SER A 125 -6.72 -24.82 -25.21
N ASP A 126 -5.78 -25.15 -26.10
CA ASP A 126 -6.06 -25.64 -27.46
C ASP A 126 -4.72 -26.00 -28.12
N ASP A 127 -4.31 -27.25 -28.05
CA ASP A 127 -3.42 -27.84 -29.05
C ASP A 127 -4.05 -29.19 -29.40
N GLY A 128 -4.90 -29.14 -30.42
CA GLY A 128 -5.56 -30.29 -31.01
C GLY A 128 -4.57 -31.25 -31.64
N ASP A 129 -4.93 -32.52 -31.58
CA ASP A 129 -4.33 -33.63 -32.32
C ASP A 129 -4.45 -33.38 -33.83
N ASP A 130 -3.35 -33.51 -34.57
CA ASP A 130 -3.40 -33.77 -36.02
C ASP A 130 -2.28 -34.78 -36.38
N ASP A 131 -2.72 -35.87 -37.02
CA ASP A 131 -1.96 -37.01 -37.56
C ASP A 131 -0.93 -36.62 -38.64
#